data_AF-A0A9D7H947-F1
#
_entry.id   AF-A0A9D7H947-F1
#
_cell.length_a   1.000
_cell.length_b   1.000
_cell.length_c   1.000
_cell.angle_alpha   90.00
_cell.angle_beta   90.00
_cell.angle_gamma   90.00
#
_symmetry.space_group_name_H-M   'P 1'
#
loop_
_entity.id
_entity.type
_entity.pdbx_description
1 polymer ?
#
loop_
_entity_poly.entity_id
_entity_poly.type
_entity_poly.pdbx_seq_one_letter_code
_entity_poly.pdbx_strand_id
1 'polypeptide(L)'
;MDRGSADAGHHRLKHLLGGAALLAAMSPGTALAQDAEAGNSGVFSIAVENDSLSSGADRNYTSGIKLAYVSQVDEVPGFLAPTRGLTNALSGSDPDFWGIAIGQSIFTPEDIGAVPAPPDQHPYAGWLYMQIMVGAEEDREGGLNRAILIRTSLSLA
;
A
#
# COMPACT_ATOMS: atom_id res chain seq x y z
N MET A 1 -10.77 -60.93 -29.69
CA MET A 1 -10.07 -59.65 -29.97
C MET A 1 -10.38 -58.73 -28.81
N ASP A 2 -9.32 -58.37 -28.09
CA ASP A 2 -9.30 -57.89 -26.71
C ASP A 2 -9.92 -56.51 -26.52
N ARG A 3 -10.55 -56.32 -25.36
CA ARG A 3 -10.89 -55.01 -24.76
C ARG A 3 -9.86 -54.74 -23.65
N GLY A 4 -8.90 -53.83 -23.87
CA GLY A 4 -8.12 -53.21 -22.78
C GLY A 4 -8.85 -51.93 -22.37
N SER A 5 -9.63 -51.93 -21.28
CA SER A 5 -9.24 -51.75 -19.87
C SER A 5 -8.56 -50.41 -19.61
N ALA A 6 -9.33 -49.49 -19.02
CA ALA A 6 -8.84 -48.30 -18.34
C ALA A 6 -7.88 -48.72 -17.23
N ASP A 7 -6.70 -48.10 -17.18
CA ASP A 7 -5.82 -48.18 -16.03
C ASP A 7 -5.59 -46.77 -15.47
N ALA A 8 -6.19 -46.53 -14.32
CA ALA A 8 -6.02 -45.35 -13.50
C ALA A 8 -4.72 -45.50 -12.70
N GLY A 9 -3.60 -45.17 -13.34
CA GLY A 9 -2.28 -45.17 -12.70
C GLY A 9 -2.12 -44.00 -11.72
N HIS A 10 -2.42 -44.26 -10.45
CA HIS A 10 -2.11 -43.38 -9.32
C HIS A 10 -0.61 -43.02 -9.29
N HIS A 11 -0.26 -41.76 -9.54
CA HIS A 11 1.05 -41.23 -9.16
C HIS A 11 0.96 -40.57 -7.78
N ARG A 12 1.55 -41.28 -6.84
CA ARG A 12 1.61 -40.93 -5.43
C ARG A 12 2.31 -39.60 -5.24
N LEU A 13 1.52 -38.67 -4.71
CA LEU A 13 1.90 -37.48 -3.95
C LEU A 13 3.09 -37.80 -3.03
N LYS A 14 4.29 -37.38 -3.45
CA LYS A 14 5.46 -37.30 -2.58
C LYS A 14 5.50 -35.90 -2.00
N HIS A 15 4.88 -35.75 -0.83
CA HIS A 15 5.06 -34.59 0.04
C HIS A 15 6.54 -34.45 0.42
N LEU A 16 7.24 -33.52 -0.21
CA LEU A 16 8.43 -32.86 0.35
C LEU A 16 7.87 -31.58 0.98
N LEU A 17 7.36 -31.59 2.22
CA LEU A 17 8.11 -31.54 3.48
C LEU A 17 9.32 -30.59 3.38
N GLY A 18 9.05 -29.30 3.51
CA GLY A 18 10.08 -28.28 3.73
C GLY A 18 9.52 -26.87 3.65
N GLY A 19 9.07 -26.32 4.78
CA GLY A 19 8.79 -24.88 4.89
C GLY A 19 7.44 -24.48 5.47
N ALA A 20 6.84 -25.26 6.37
CA ALA A 20 5.71 -24.80 7.19
C ALA A 20 6.11 -24.84 8.66
N ALA A 21 6.83 -23.82 9.13
CA ALA A 21 7.03 -23.58 10.56
C ALA A 21 7.59 -22.17 10.83
N LEU A 22 6.75 -21.15 10.77
CA LEU A 22 6.78 -20.08 11.78
C LEU A 22 5.45 -19.32 11.84
N LEU A 23 4.33 -20.03 12.07
CA LEU A 23 3.20 -19.42 12.75
C LEU A 23 3.52 -19.38 14.25
N ALA A 24 4.31 -18.38 14.64
CA ALA A 24 4.48 -18.04 16.04
C ALA A 24 3.15 -17.47 16.56
N ALA A 25 2.45 -18.31 17.32
CA ALA A 25 1.46 -18.00 18.34
C ALA A 25 1.02 -16.53 18.46
N MET A 26 0.00 -16.13 17.69
CA MET A 26 -0.89 -15.06 18.11
C MET A 26 -1.98 -15.69 18.97
N SER A 27 -1.72 -15.83 20.27
CA SER A 27 -2.81 -15.99 21.22
C SER A 27 -3.82 -14.87 20.98
N PRO A 28 -5.14 -15.13 20.94
CA PRO A 28 -6.13 -14.05 20.95
C PRO A 28 -6.00 -13.34 22.30
N GLY A 29 -5.10 -12.37 22.38
CA GLY A 29 -5.10 -11.41 23.47
C GLY A 29 -6.46 -10.75 23.44
N THR A 30 -7.16 -10.78 24.58
CA THR A 30 -8.30 -9.92 24.81
C THR A 30 -7.85 -8.49 24.48
N ALA A 31 -8.32 -7.95 23.36
CA ALA A 31 -8.14 -6.55 23.03
C ALA A 31 -8.96 -5.77 24.05
N LEU A 32 -8.32 -5.39 25.16
CA LEU A 32 -8.86 -4.33 25.99
C LEU A 32 -8.72 -3.08 25.14
N ALA A 33 -9.83 -2.56 24.64
CA ALA A 33 -9.88 -1.19 24.16
C ALA A 33 -9.49 -0.33 25.37
N GLN A 34 -8.21 0.06 25.43
CA GLN A 34 -7.83 1.18 26.26
C GLN A 34 -8.58 2.36 25.65
N ASP A 35 -9.47 2.98 26.42
CA ASP A 35 -9.78 4.40 26.27
C ASP A 35 -8.48 5.15 26.52
N ALA A 36 -7.57 5.07 25.56
CA ALA A 36 -6.57 6.09 25.38
C ALA A 36 -7.42 7.31 25.01
N GLU A 37 -7.48 8.26 25.93
CA GLU A 37 -7.72 9.67 25.58
C GLU A 37 -7.05 9.87 24.23
N ALA A 38 -7.83 10.19 23.19
CA ALA A 38 -7.36 10.31 21.81
C ALA A 38 -6.38 11.48 21.79
N GLY A 39 -5.19 11.23 22.31
CA GLY A 39 -4.12 12.18 22.41
C GLY A 39 -3.83 12.57 21.00
N ASN A 40 -3.90 13.88 20.76
CA ASN A 40 -3.50 14.53 19.54
C ASN A 40 -2.13 13.93 19.17
N SER A 41 -2.11 12.94 18.29
CA SER A 41 -0.92 12.17 17.91
C SER A 41 -1.07 11.84 16.43
N GLY A 42 0.01 11.98 15.67
CA GLY A 42 -0.05 11.76 14.23
C GLY A 42 -0.41 10.31 13.90
N VAL A 43 -0.91 10.09 12.69
CA VAL A 43 -1.39 8.79 12.23
C VAL A 43 -0.29 8.08 11.45
N PHE A 44 0.09 6.89 11.90
CA PHE A 44 0.90 5.96 11.12
C PHE A 44 0.00 4.98 10.38
N SER A 45 0.28 4.79 9.09
CA SER A 45 -0.50 3.92 8.21
C SER A 45 0.40 2.98 7.42
N ILE A 46 -0.06 1.74 7.28
CA ILE A 46 0.52 0.74 6.38
C ILE A 46 -0.56 0.38 5.37
N ALA A 47 -0.25 0.54 4.08
CA ALA A 47 -1.08 0.05 3.00
C ALA A 47 -0.33 -1.06 2.27
N VAL A 48 -1.02 -2.18 2.06
CA VAL A 48 -0.52 -3.31 1.28
C VAL A 48 -1.53 -3.57 0.16
N GLU A 49 -1.04 -3.62 -1.06
CA GLU A 49 -1.82 -3.87 -2.27
C GLU A 49 -1.35 -5.19 -2.88
N ASN A 50 -2.29 -6.02 -3.32
CA ASN A 50 -1.99 -7.31 -3.95
C ASN A 50 -3.07 -7.64 -4.99
N ASP A 51 -2.64 -8.02 -6.19
CA ASP A 51 -3.55 -8.34 -7.29
C ASP A 51 -4.29 -9.68 -7.09
N SER A 52 -3.72 -10.64 -6.35
CA SER A 52 -4.38 -11.93 -6.03
C SER A 52 -5.61 -11.82 -5.12
N LEU A 53 -5.85 -10.65 -4.52
CA LEU A 53 -7.03 -10.35 -3.71
C LEU A 53 -8.19 -9.76 -4.54
N SER A 54 -7.93 -9.39 -5.80
CA SER A 54 -8.90 -8.96 -6.79
C SER A 54 -9.24 -10.15 -7.70
N SER A 55 -10.48 -10.27 -8.15
CA SER A 55 -11.03 -11.47 -8.81
C SER A 55 -10.54 -11.71 -10.26
N GLY A 56 -9.26 -11.49 -10.52
CA GLY A 56 -8.59 -11.75 -11.80
C GLY A 56 -8.86 -10.70 -12.88
N ALA A 57 -7.81 -10.45 -13.67
CA ALA A 57 -7.77 -9.74 -14.95
C ALA A 57 -7.22 -8.29 -14.98
N ASP A 58 -6.39 -7.88 -14.01
CA ASP A 58 -5.68 -6.60 -14.12
C ASP A 58 -4.25 -6.79 -14.63
N ARG A 59 -4.13 -6.61 -15.94
CA ARG A 59 -2.93 -6.60 -16.77
C ARG A 59 -1.77 -5.81 -16.14
N ASN A 60 -0.86 -6.52 -15.46
CA ASN A 60 0.54 -6.15 -15.19
C ASN A 60 0.88 -5.34 -13.90
N TYR A 61 0.11 -5.46 -12.81
CA TYR A 61 0.50 -4.94 -11.47
C TYR A 61 0.47 -6.06 -10.43
N THR A 62 1.55 -6.26 -9.66
CA THR A 62 1.69 -7.49 -8.84
C THR A 62 1.43 -7.22 -7.35
N SER A 63 2.11 -6.23 -6.78
CA SER A 63 1.93 -5.86 -5.36
C SER A 63 2.60 -4.53 -5.03
N GLY A 64 2.16 -3.92 -3.92
CA GLY A 64 2.78 -2.73 -3.37
C GLY A 64 2.69 -2.67 -1.85
N ILE A 65 3.66 -2.01 -1.23
CA ILE A 65 3.61 -1.64 0.19
C ILE A 65 3.92 -0.15 0.33
N LYS A 66 3.18 0.53 1.20
CA LYS A 66 3.40 1.93 1.54
C LYS A 66 3.30 2.13 3.05
N LEU A 67 4.33 2.76 3.61
CA LEU A 67 4.35 3.23 4.99
C LEU A 67 4.19 4.75 4.95
N ALA A 68 3.27 5.27 5.75
CA ALA A 68 2.98 6.69 5.82
C ALA A 68 2.84 7.18 7.26
N TYR A 69 3.20 8.44 7.46
CA TYR A 69 2.91 9.21 8.66
C TYR A 69 2.21 10.51 8.24
N VAL A 70 1.16 10.89 8.97
CA VAL A 70 0.48 12.18 8.84
C VAL A 70 0.47 12.84 10.21
N SER A 71 0.88 14.10 10.29
CA SER A 71 0.88 14.87 11.53
C SER A 71 -0.54 15.16 12.00
N GLN A 72 -0.62 15.71 13.21
CA GLN A 72 -1.84 16.38 13.64
C GLN A 72 -1.99 17.72 12.91
N VAL A 73 -3.18 18.30 13.06
CA VAL A 73 -3.44 19.71 12.80
C VAL A 73 -2.58 20.55 13.76
N ASP A 74 -2.03 21.66 13.25
CA ASP A 74 -1.24 22.71 13.94
C ASP A 74 0.29 22.60 13.90
N GLU A 75 0.90 21.61 13.24
CA GLU A 75 2.36 21.43 13.30
C GLU A 75 3.04 21.22 11.96
N VAL A 76 3.10 22.25 11.11
CA VAL A 76 3.83 22.22 9.81
C VAL A 76 5.28 22.71 9.96
N PRO A 77 6.30 21.84 9.75
CA PRO A 77 7.70 22.19 9.86
C PRO A 77 8.13 23.32 8.91
N GLY A 78 9.13 24.10 9.32
CA GLY A 78 9.63 25.24 8.54
C GLY A 78 10.18 24.88 7.15
N PHE A 79 10.68 23.66 6.94
CA PHE A 79 11.12 23.22 5.62
C PHE A 79 9.97 23.08 4.60
N LEU A 80 8.73 22.98 5.08
CA LEU A 80 7.51 22.99 4.27
C LEU A 80 6.93 24.40 4.10
N ALA A 81 7.53 25.44 4.66
CA ALA A 81 7.06 26.82 4.48
C ALA A 81 6.85 27.23 3.00
N PRO A 82 7.64 26.77 2.01
CA PRO A 82 7.40 27.09 0.60
C PRO A 82 6.05 26.60 0.06
N THR A 83 5.42 25.59 0.69
CA THR A 83 4.11 25.08 0.25
C THR A 83 2.95 25.94 0.74
N ARG A 84 3.15 26.85 1.70
CA ARG A 84 2.10 27.70 2.28
C ARG A 84 1.40 28.54 1.24
N GLY A 85 2.16 29.23 0.38
CA GLY A 85 1.58 30.08 -0.66
C GLY A 85 0.71 29.30 -1.66
N LEU A 86 1.15 28.10 -2.06
CA LEU A 86 0.36 27.23 -2.95
C LEU A 86 -0.87 26.66 -2.23
N THR A 87 -0.72 26.23 -0.98
CA THR A 87 -1.82 25.69 -0.17
C THR A 87 -2.88 26.75 0.06
N ASN A 88 -2.48 27.95 0.45
CA ASN A 88 -3.36 29.10 0.65
C ASN A 88 -4.05 29.52 -0.65
N ALA A 89 -3.35 29.57 -1.77
CA ALA A 89 -3.95 29.88 -3.07
C ALA A 89 -5.01 28.85 -3.50
N LEU A 90 -4.88 27.59 -3.11
CA LEU A 90 -5.83 26.52 -3.47
C LEU A 90 -6.95 26.34 -2.44
N SER A 91 -6.65 26.52 -1.16
CA SER A 91 -7.56 26.21 -0.05
C SER A 91 -8.18 27.42 0.65
N GLY A 92 -7.56 28.59 0.55
CA GLY A 92 -7.95 29.79 1.31
C GLY A 92 -7.33 29.85 2.71
N SER A 93 -6.54 28.85 3.11
CA SER A 93 -5.84 28.81 4.40
C SER A 93 -4.41 28.27 4.28
N ASP A 94 -3.60 28.55 5.30
CA ASP A 94 -2.30 27.92 5.43
C ASP A 94 -2.47 26.41 5.73
N PRO A 95 -1.48 25.56 5.40
CA PRO A 95 -1.57 24.14 5.68
C PRO A 95 -1.64 23.88 7.19
N ASP A 96 -2.60 23.04 7.57
CA ASP A 96 -2.89 22.63 8.93
C ASP A 96 -2.10 21.38 9.32
N PHE A 97 -1.82 20.49 8.36
CA PHE A 97 -1.09 19.24 8.60
C PHE A 97 -0.12 18.91 7.46
N TRP A 98 0.80 17.99 7.73
CA TRP A 98 1.73 17.44 6.76
C TRP A 98 1.82 15.93 6.87
N GLY A 99 2.46 15.29 5.90
CA GLY A 99 2.78 13.89 6.00
C GLY A 99 3.91 13.48 5.08
N ILE A 100 4.46 12.31 5.37
CA ILE A 100 5.48 11.65 4.57
C ILE A 100 5.09 10.21 4.31
N ALA A 101 5.47 9.69 3.15
CA ALA A 101 5.32 8.28 2.85
C ALA A 101 6.53 7.75 2.11
N ILE A 102 6.84 6.48 2.32
CA ILE A 102 7.72 5.69 1.47
C ILE A 102 6.94 4.49 0.97
N GLY A 103 7.04 4.19 -0.31
CA GLY A 103 6.35 3.06 -0.89
C GLY A 103 7.15 2.40 -1.99
N GLN A 104 6.88 1.12 -2.18
CA GLN A 104 7.44 0.32 -3.24
C GLN A 104 6.31 -0.42 -3.94
N SER A 105 6.32 -0.38 -5.27
CA SER A 105 5.46 -1.18 -6.14
C SER A 105 6.33 -2.12 -6.98
N ILE A 106 5.85 -3.34 -7.23
CA ILE A 106 6.50 -4.34 -8.08
C ILE A 106 5.55 -4.70 -9.22
N PHE A 107 6.10 -4.75 -10.43
CA PHE A 107 5.43 -5.10 -11.66
C PHE A 107 6.09 -6.35 -12.24
N THR A 108 5.29 -7.35 -12.60
CA THR A 108 5.75 -8.59 -13.20
C THR A 108 4.97 -8.87 -14.48
N PRO A 109 5.53 -9.69 -15.40
CA PRO A 109 4.72 -10.39 -16.38
C PRO A 109 3.65 -11.27 -15.69
N GLU A 110 2.69 -11.75 -16.48
CA GLU A 110 1.61 -12.63 -16.02
C GLU A 110 2.16 -13.94 -15.43
N ASP A 111 3.16 -14.54 -16.08
CA ASP A 111 3.93 -15.65 -15.53
C ASP A 111 5.17 -15.14 -14.81
N ILE A 112 5.13 -15.12 -13.48
CA ILE A 112 6.25 -14.69 -12.62
C ILE A 112 7.48 -15.59 -12.72
N GLY A 113 7.38 -16.79 -13.31
CA GLY A 113 8.49 -17.72 -13.53
C GLY A 113 9.19 -17.56 -14.89
N ALA A 114 8.65 -16.73 -15.79
CA ALA A 114 9.18 -16.58 -17.16
C ALA A 114 10.48 -15.76 -17.18
N VAL A 115 11.61 -16.43 -17.43
CA VAL A 115 12.94 -15.81 -17.54
C VAL A 115 13.58 -16.16 -18.88
N PRO A 116 13.80 -15.19 -19.79
CA PRO A 116 13.43 -13.77 -19.69
C PRO A 116 11.91 -13.55 -19.80
N ALA A 117 11.44 -12.36 -19.41
CA ALA A 117 10.05 -11.96 -19.60
C ALA A 117 9.65 -12.09 -21.08
N PRO A 118 8.43 -12.58 -21.40
CA PRO A 118 7.97 -12.70 -22.78
C PRO A 118 8.01 -11.36 -23.54
N PRO A 119 8.38 -11.33 -24.83
CA PRO A 119 8.53 -10.08 -25.59
C PRO A 119 7.25 -9.24 -25.75
N ASP A 120 6.09 -9.87 -25.59
CA ASP A 120 4.76 -9.26 -25.67
C ASP A 120 4.24 -8.79 -24.29
N GLN A 121 5.03 -8.96 -23.23
CA GLN A 121 4.70 -8.58 -21.86
C GLN A 121 5.67 -7.55 -21.30
N HIS A 122 5.26 -6.90 -20.22
CA HIS A 122 6.13 -5.96 -19.52
C HIS A 122 7.24 -6.73 -18.78
N PRO A 123 8.47 -6.19 -18.75
CA PRO A 123 9.54 -6.78 -17.97
C PRO A 123 9.28 -6.61 -16.47
N TYR A 124 9.99 -7.40 -15.67
CA TYR A 124 10.06 -7.19 -14.22
C TYR A 124 10.56 -5.79 -13.91
N ALA A 125 9.80 -5.04 -13.10
CA ALA A 125 10.17 -3.70 -12.67
C ALA A 125 9.80 -3.47 -11.21
N GLY A 126 10.57 -2.60 -10.54
CA GLY A 126 10.28 -2.10 -9.21
C GLY A 126 10.24 -0.58 -9.24
N TRP A 127 9.29 0.00 -8.51
CA TRP A 127 9.17 1.45 -8.36
C TRP A 127 9.22 1.80 -6.89
N LEU A 128 10.35 2.38 -6.46
CA LEU A 128 10.52 2.89 -5.11
C LEU A 128 10.30 4.41 -5.11
N TYR A 129 9.45 4.89 -4.23
CA TYR A 129 9.11 6.31 -4.15
C TYR A 129 9.01 6.81 -2.71
N MET A 130 9.19 8.12 -2.57
CA MET A 130 8.92 8.88 -1.36
C MET A 130 7.89 9.98 -1.69
N GLN A 131 7.01 10.30 -0.75
CA GLN A 131 6.02 11.37 -0.88
C GLN A 131 6.10 12.33 0.30
N ILE A 132 5.89 13.60 0.01
CA ILE A 132 5.65 14.67 0.99
C ILE A 132 4.25 15.21 0.70
N MET A 133 3.50 15.46 1.76
CA MET A 133 2.10 15.88 1.72
C MET A 133 1.91 17.09 2.63
N VAL A 134 1.08 18.04 2.21
CA VAL A 134 0.57 19.13 3.05
C VAL A 134 -0.91 19.31 2.76
N GLY A 135 -1.70 19.61 3.78
CA GLY A 135 -3.12 19.85 3.59
C GLY A 135 -3.68 20.87 4.55
N ALA A 136 -4.81 21.45 4.16
CA ALA A 136 -5.58 22.38 4.96
C ALA A 136 -7.04 21.92 5.02
N GLU A 137 -7.66 22.09 6.17
CA GLU A 137 -9.07 21.84 6.42
C GLU A 137 -9.81 23.17 6.51
N GLU A 138 -10.94 23.28 5.82
CA GLU A 138 -11.81 24.44 5.93
C GLU A 138 -13.17 24.02 6.49
N ASP A 139 -13.49 24.64 7.62
CA ASP A 139 -14.84 24.66 8.17
C ASP A 139 -15.73 25.56 7.33
N ARG A 140 -16.70 24.96 6.63
CA ARG A 140 -17.77 25.71 5.98
C ARG A 140 -19.01 25.76 6.86
N GLU A 141 -19.69 26.90 6.82
CA GLU A 141 -21.03 27.04 7.39
C GLU A 141 -21.95 25.95 6.80
N GLY A 142 -22.45 25.06 7.67
CA GLY A 142 -23.26 23.90 7.30
C GLY A 142 -22.71 22.54 7.74
N GLY A 143 -21.52 22.47 8.34
CA GLY A 143 -20.96 21.25 8.93
C GLY A 143 -20.34 20.27 7.92
N LEU A 144 -20.00 20.77 6.72
CA LEU A 144 -19.26 20.00 5.72
C LEU A 144 -17.83 20.53 5.68
N ASN A 145 -16.90 19.74 6.21
CA ASN A 145 -15.48 20.08 6.20
C ASN A 145 -14.91 19.70 4.84
N ARG A 146 -14.23 20.65 4.18
CA ARG A 146 -13.47 20.37 2.96
C ARG A 146 -11.99 20.29 3.32
N ALA A 147 -11.34 19.21 2.90
CA ALA A 147 -9.90 19.08 3.01
C ALA A 147 -9.26 19.21 1.62
N ILE A 148 -8.28 20.11 1.49
CA ILE A 148 -7.46 20.22 0.29
C ILE A 148 -6.08 19.66 0.63
N LEU A 149 -5.66 18.67 -0.16
CA LEU A 149 -4.40 17.96 0.04
C LEU A 149 -3.52 18.10 -1.19
N ILE A 150 -2.33 18.66 -1.00
CA ILE A 150 -1.29 18.75 -2.02
C ILE A 150 -0.25 17.67 -1.72
N ARG A 151 0.05 16.85 -2.73
CA ARG A 151 1.06 15.78 -2.62
C ARG A 151 2.12 15.93 -3.69
N THR A 152 3.36 15.73 -3.30
CA THR A 152 4.50 15.67 -4.22
C THR A 152 5.24 14.37 -3.98
N SER A 153 5.52 13.64 -5.06
CA SER A 153 6.23 12.36 -5.02
C SER A 153 7.56 12.47 -5.76
N LEU A 154 8.61 11.92 -5.16
CA LEU A 154 9.89 11.66 -5.80
C LEU A 154 10.05 10.15 -5.94
N SER A 155 10.51 9.70 -7.10
CA SER A 155 10.77 8.29 -7.35
C SER A 155 12.22 8.04 -7.71
N LEU A 156 12.74 6.91 -7.25
CA LEU A 156 14.03 6.38 -7.69
C LEU A 156 13.77 5.44 -8.88
N ALA A 157 14.53 5.65 -9.95
CA ALA A 157 14.53 4.82 -11.15
C ALA A 157 15.53 3.66 -11.03
#